data_AF-A0A8K0KCS2-F1
#
_entry.id   AF-A0A8K0KCS2-F1
#
_cell.length_a   1.000
_cell.length_b   1.000
_cell.length_c   1.000
_cell.angle_alpha   90.00
_cell.angle_beta   90.00
_cell.angle_gamma   90.00
#
_symmetry.space_group_name_H-M   'P 1'
#
loop_
_entity.id
_entity.type
_entity.pdbx_description
1 polymer ?
#
loop_
_entity_poly.entity_id
_entity_poly.type
_entity_poly.pdbx_seq_one_letter_code
_entity_poly.pdbx_strand_id
1 'polypeptide(L)' 'MHYGLTPKDTRKFAYEFAVVKNKTVPENWSVNKCTSYDWLKRQPQLTLQQPESTSLGCSTGFNKTTVQEFLITSKQDIM' A
#
# COMPACT_ATOMS: atom_id res chain seq x y z
N MET A 1 -1.52 -2.61 12.75
CA MET A 1 -1.33 -1.48 11.83
C MET A 1 -1.04 -2.06 10.46
N HIS A 2 -2.01 -2.08 9.54
CA HIS A 2 -1.82 -2.60 8.18
C HIS A 2 -1.88 -1.43 7.20
N TYR A 3 -0.80 -1.19 6.45
CA TYR A 3 -0.55 0.01 5.66
C TYR A 3 -0.95 -0.15 4.18
N GLY A 4 -2.13 -0.70 3.91
CA GLY A 4 -2.63 -0.88 2.54
C GLY A 4 -3.48 0.29 2.05
N LEU A 5 -3.42 0.60 0.75
CA LEU A 5 -4.40 1.48 0.12
C LEU A 5 -5.75 0.77 0.06
N THR A 6 -6.79 1.39 0.62
CA THR A 6 -8.14 0.85 0.46
C THR A 6 -8.63 1.06 -0.98
N PRO A 7 -9.69 0.35 -1.43
CA PRO A 7 -10.33 0.63 -2.71
C PRO A 7 -10.82 2.07 -2.87
N LYS A 8 -11.13 2.76 -1.77
CA LYS A 8 -11.50 4.17 -1.80
C LYS A 8 -10.28 5.06 -1.99
N ASP A 9 -9.21 4.80 -1.25
CA ASP A 9 -7.98 5.59 -1.33
C ASP A 9 -7.32 5.43 -2.69
N THR A 10 -7.34 4.22 -3.26
CA THR A 10 -6.81 3.95 -4.61
C THR A 10 -7.56 4.74 -5.68
N ARG A 11 -8.89 4.82 -5.60
CA ARG A 11 -9.71 5.58 -6.56
C ARG A 11 -9.52 7.09 -6.41
N LYS A 12 -9.30 7.57 -5.18
CA LYS A 12 -8.97 8.98 -4.92
C LYS A 12 -7.59 9.31 -5.49
N PHE A 13 -6.60 8.47 -5.21
CA PHE A 13 -5.23 8.62 -5.74
C PHE A 13 -5.21 8.61 -7.27
N ALA A 14 -5.97 7.73 -7.91
CA ALA A 14 -6.06 7.68 -9.37
C ALA A 14 -6.62 8.99 -9.97
N TYR A 15 -7.61 9.60 -9.32
CA TYR A 15 -8.12 10.91 -9.74
C TYR A 15 -7.07 12.01 -9.56
N GLU A 16 -6.45 12.09 -8.38
CA GLU A 16 -5.40 13.09 -8.09
C GLU A 16 -4.24 12.97 -9.08
N PHE A 17 -3.80 11.74 -9.37
CA PHE A 17 -2.77 11.47 -10.37
C PHE A 17 -3.19 11.91 -11.77
N ALA A 18 -4.44 11.64 -12.17
CA ALA A 18 -4.96 12.07 -13.47
C ALA A 18 -5.01 13.60 -13.59
N VAL A 19 -5.40 14.31 -12.53
CA VAL A 19 -5.41 15.78 -12.47
C VAL A 19 -3.98 16.33 -12.59
N VAL A 20 -3.03 15.81 -11.82
CA VAL A 20 -1.61 16.23 -11.90
C VAL A 20 -1.01 15.97 -13.27
N LYS A 21 -1.43 14.90 -13.93
CA LYS A 21 -1.01 14.55 -15.29
C LYS A 21 -1.81 15.27 -16.39
N ASN A 22 -2.68 16.21 -16.03
CA ASN A 22 -3.57 16.95 -16.94
C ASN A 22 -4.33 16.03 -17.91
N LYS A 23 -4.78 14.86 -17.43
CA LYS A 23 -5.58 13.93 -18.22
C LYS A 23 -7.04 14.37 -18.21
N THR A 24 -7.70 14.21 -19.35
CA THR A 24 -9.15 14.38 -19.44
C THR A 24 -9.84 13.33 -18.59
N VAL A 25 -10.51 13.78 -17.54
CA VAL A 25 -11.30 12.93 -16.64
C VAL A 25 -12.79 13.17 -16.87
N PRO A 26 -13.64 12.13 -16.75
CA PRO A 26 -15.09 12.31 -16.80
C PRO A 26 -15.59 13.26 -15.71
N GLU A 27 -16.69 13.97 -15.99
CA GLU A 27 -17.25 14.96 -15.05
C GLU A 27 -17.64 14.35 -13.70
N ASN A 28 -18.16 13.13 -13.70
CA ASN A 28 -18.49 12.41 -12.47
C ASN A 28 -17.28 12.16 -11.56
N TRP A 29 -16.05 12.10 -12.10
CA TRP A 29 -14.84 11.98 -11.30
C TRP A 29 -14.44 13.32 -10.69
N SER A 30 -14.63 14.42 -11.42
CA SER A 30 -14.34 15.77 -10.94
C SER A 30 -15.28 16.20 -9.82
N VAL A 31 -16.58 15.90 -9.94
CA VAL A 31 -17.58 16.20 -8.90
C VAL A 31 -17.26 15.44 -7.61
N ASN A 32 -16.95 14.15 -7.72
CA ASN A 32 -16.70 13.29 -6.57
C ASN A 32 -15.23 13.30 -6.10
N LYS A 33 -14.34 13.98 -6.85
CA LYS A 33 -12.87 13.96 -6.68
C LYS A 33 -12.31 12.54 -6.52
N CYS A 34 -12.88 11.59 -7.25
CA CYS A 34 -12.61 10.17 -7.08
C CYS A 34 -13.04 9.41 -8.33
N THR A 35 -12.28 8.39 -8.73
CA THR A 35 -12.68 7.54 -9.85
C THR A 35 -13.86 6.62 -9.49
N SER A 36 -14.59 6.18 -10.51
CA SER A 36 -15.73 5.26 -10.32
C SER A 36 -15.26 3.87 -9.90
N TYR A 37 -16.14 3.12 -9.24
CA TYR A 37 -15.84 1.75 -8.83
C TYR A 37 -15.65 0.83 -10.05
N ASP A 38 -16.40 1.07 -11.12
CA ASP A 38 -16.25 0.33 -12.38
C ASP A 38 -14.89 0.59 -13.04
N TRP A 39 -14.33 1.79 -12.92
CA TRP A 39 -12.99 2.05 -13.41
C TRP A 39 -11.96 1.16 -12.72
N LEU A 40 -12.06 1.01 -11.40
CA LEU A 40 -11.17 0.16 -10.61
C LEU A 40 -11.24 -1.32 -11.04
N LYS A 41 -12.45 -1.84 -11.27
CA LYS A 41 -12.65 -3.22 -11.75
C LYS A 41 -12.09 -3.48 -13.16
N ARG A 42 -11.99 -2.44 -13.98
CA ARG A 42 -11.53 -2.53 -15.37
C ARG A 42 -10.01 -2.43 -15.51
N GLN A 43 -9.26 -2.35 -14.42
CA GLN A 43 -7.79 -2.29 -14.44
C GLN A 43 -7.17 -3.68 -14.24
N PRO A 44 -6.83 -4.43 -15.31
CA PRO A 44 -6.29 -5.78 -15.19
C PRO A 44 -4.91 -5.84 -14.52
N GLN A 45 -4.16 -4.73 -14.57
CA GLN A 45 -2.82 -4.64 -13.96
C GLN A 45 -2.84 -4.13 -12.52
N LEU A 46 -4.01 -3.73 -12.00
CA LEU A 46 -4.12 -3.16 -10.67
C LEU A 46 -4.79 -4.17 -9.73
N THR A 47 -3.99 -4.82 -8.89
CA THR A 47 -4.48 -5.74 -7.87
C THR A 47 -4.43 -5.06 -6.51
N LEU A 48 -5.58 -4.91 -5.86
CA LEU A 48 -5.65 -4.52 -4.45
C LEU A 48 -5.69 -5.78 -3.61
N GLN A 49 -4.62 -6.05 -2.87
CA GLN A 49 -4.60 -7.16 -1.92
C GLN A 49 -5.10 -6.68 -0.57
N GLN A 50 -5.97 -7.48 0.04
CA GLN A 50 -6.29 -7.31 1.44
C GLN A 50 -5.05 -7.69 2.25
N PRO A 51 -4.58 -6.85 3.18
CA PRO A 51 -3.43 -7.19 4.01
C PRO A 51 -3.75 -8.44 4.81
N GLU A 52 -2.88 -9.44 4.73
CA GLU A 52 -2.97 -10.63 5.58
C GLU A 52 -2.72 -10.26 7.03
N SER A 53 -3.46 -10.90 7.93
CA SER A 53 -3.31 -10.69 9.36
C SER A 53 -1.94 -11.22 9.79
N THR A 54 -0.99 -10.29 9.93
CA THR A 54 0.35 -10.57 10.45
C THR A 54 0.31 -10.56 11.97
N SER A 55 0.94 -11.55 12.61
CA SER A 55 1.02 -11.61 14.07
C SER A 55 1.73 -10.37 14.63
N LEU A 56 1.42 -10.01 15.88
CA LEU A 56 2.08 -8.88 16.55
C LEU A 56 3.60 -9.05 16.55
N GLY A 57 4.10 -10.26 16.82
CA GLY A 57 5.52 -10.59 16.82
C GLY A 57 6.20 -10.42 15.45
N CYS A 58 5.51 -10.68 14.34
CA CYS A 58 6.04 -10.36 13.01
C CYS A 58 6.01 -8.86 12.73
N SER A 59 4.98 -8.15 13.20
CA SER A 59 4.86 -6.69 13.03
C SER A 59 5.87 -5.91 13.88
N THR A 60 6.32 -6.45 15.02
CA THR A 60 7.27 -5.81 15.93
C THR A 60 8.67 -6.41 15.89
N GLY A 61 8.82 -7.63 15.37
CA GLY A 61 10.08 -8.37 15.37
C GLY A 61 11.14 -7.81 14.41
N PHE A 62 10.73 -7.06 13.38
CA PHE A 62 11.66 -6.42 12.46
C PHE A 62 11.96 -4.97 12.88
N ASN A 63 12.55 -4.80 14.06
CA ASN A 63 12.99 -3.51 14.57
C ASN A 63 14.53 -3.44 14.64
N LYS A 64 15.07 -2.22 14.71
CA LYS A 64 16.53 -1.99 14.72
C LYS A 64 17.24 -2.80 15.80
N THR A 65 16.69 -2.86 17.01
CA THR A 65 17.27 -3.57 18.16
C THR A 65 17.32 -5.07 17.90
N THR A 66 16.20 -5.68 17.51
CA THR A 66 16.11 -7.12 17.22
C THR A 66 17.00 -7.53 16.04
N VAL A 67 17.09 -6.68 15.00
CA VAL A 67 18.00 -6.92 13.87
C VAL A 67 19.46 -6.79 14.29
N GLN A 68 19.80 -5.82 15.14
CA GLN A 68 21.17 -5.68 15.66
C GLN A 68 21.57 -6.86 16.56
N GLU A 69 20.69 -7.28 17.47
CA GLU A 69 20.92 -8.44 18.34
C GLU A 69 21.12 -9.73 17.53
N PHE A 70 20.30 -9.96 16.50
CA PHE A 70 20.47 -11.08 15.58
C PHE A 70 21.84 -11.04 14.90
N LEU A 71 22.25 -9.90 14.35
CA LEU A 71 23.54 -9.73 13.65
C LEU A 71 24.75 -9.88 14.58
N ILE A 72 24.65 -9.48 15.85
CA ILE A 72 25.71 -9.64 16.85
C ILE A 72 25.84 -11.11 17.24
N THR A 73 24.73 -11.76 17.57
CA THR A 73 24.69 -13.17 18.00
C THR A 73 25.17 -14.11 16.90
N SER A 74 24.73 -13.89 15.65
CA SER A 74 25.15 -14.70 14.49
C SER A 74 26.66 -14.65 14.19
N LYS A 75 27.38 -13.63 14.69
CA LYS A 75 28.83 -13.52 14.54
C LYS A 75 29.61 -14.23 15.64
N GLN A 76 28.96 -14.55 16.75
CA GLN A 76 29.56 -15.27 17.88
C GLN A 76 29.70 -16.77 17.58
N ASP A 77 28.82 -17.34 16.75
CA ASP A 77 28.87 -18.75 16.33
C ASP A 77 29.89 -19.05 15.19
N ILE A 78 30.55 -18.01 14.64
CA ILE A 78 31.57 -18.14 13.58
C ILE A 78 32.99 -17.89 14.11
N MET A 79 33.16 -17.67 15.42
CA MET A 79 34.46 -17.61 16.11
C MET A 79 34.57 -18.73 17.14
#